data_AF-A0A897NXP2-F1
#
_entry.id   AF-A0A897NXP2-F1
#
_cell.length_a   1.000
_cell.length_b   1.000
_cell.length_c   1.000
_cell.angle_alpha   90.00
_cell.angle_beta   90.00
_cell.angle_gamma   90.00
#
_symmetry.space_group_name_H-M   'P 1'
#
loop_
_entity.id
_entity.type
_entity.pdbx_description
1 polymer ?
#
loop_
_entity_poly.entity_id
_entity_poly.type
_entity_poly.pdbx_seq_one_letter_code
_entity_poly.pdbx_strand_id
1 'polypeptide(L)'
;MTERIFDRDTLLDLTVNVIPLAMLGFFLVAFLVYAPGPFAFDSVLSTVQLAIVFTTFVLLAVLTYYAGKAIAGAEKKHGIHAETATVQPDEDDDSGTA
;
A
#
# COMPACT_ATOMS: atom_id res chain seq x y z
N MET A 1 -5.81 -21.83 -8.03
CA MET A 1 -4.44 -21.49 -7.58
C MET A 1 -4.23 -19.97 -7.65
N THR A 2 -5.25 -19.17 -7.27
CA THR A 2 -5.34 -17.75 -7.67
C THR A 2 -5.29 -16.78 -6.48
N GLU A 3 -5.70 -17.22 -5.28
CA GLU A 3 -5.73 -16.41 -4.06
C GLU A 3 -4.33 -15.88 -3.64
N ARG A 4 -3.25 -16.61 -3.92
CA ARG A 4 -1.91 -16.29 -3.40
C ARG A 4 -1.12 -15.24 -4.19
N ILE A 5 -1.48 -14.98 -5.45
CA ILE A 5 -0.75 -13.99 -6.28
C ILE A 5 -1.22 -12.57 -5.93
N PHE A 6 -2.53 -12.36 -5.81
CA PHE A 6 -3.10 -11.03 -5.57
C PHE A 6 -2.75 -10.48 -4.18
N ASP A 7 -2.70 -11.34 -3.15
CA ASP A 7 -2.22 -10.95 -1.82
C ASP A 7 -0.77 -10.47 -1.83
N ARG A 8 0.09 -11.11 -2.62
CA ARG A 8 1.52 -10.76 -2.66
C ARG A 8 1.74 -9.46 -3.41
N ASP A 9 1.08 -9.25 -4.54
CA ASP A 9 1.21 -8.02 -5.32
C ASP A 9 0.60 -6.81 -4.59
N THR A 10 -0.54 -7.02 -3.90
CA THR A 10 -1.20 -5.98 -3.10
C THR A 10 -0.40 -5.63 -1.84
N LEU A 11 0.10 -6.64 -1.11
CA LEU A 11 0.98 -6.41 0.02
C LEU A 11 2.31 -5.78 -0.41
N LEU A 12 2.82 -6.12 -1.60
CA LEU A 12 4.02 -5.52 -2.17
C LEU A 12 3.78 -4.04 -2.43
N ASP A 13 2.69 -3.66 -3.09
CA ASP A 13 2.40 -2.25 -3.41
C ASP A 13 2.21 -1.39 -2.15
N LEU A 14 1.46 -1.90 -1.16
CA LEU A 14 1.32 -1.23 0.13
C LEU A 14 2.65 -1.12 0.89
N THR A 15 3.47 -2.18 0.87
CA THR A 15 4.78 -2.17 1.55
C THR A 15 5.77 -1.21 0.89
N VAL A 16 5.80 -1.16 -0.45
CA VAL A 16 6.65 -0.23 -1.22
C VAL A 16 6.32 1.22 -0.89
N ASN A 17 5.08 1.54 -0.53
CA ASN A 17 4.68 2.89 -0.10
C ASN A 17 4.97 3.16 1.40
N VAL A 18 4.80 2.14 2.26
CA VAL A 18 5.09 2.23 3.69
C VAL A 18 6.59 2.41 3.99
N ILE A 19 7.48 1.82 3.19
CA ILE A 19 8.94 1.95 3.38
C ILE A 19 9.40 3.42 3.31
N PRO A 20 9.10 4.19 2.24
CA PRO A 20 9.38 5.61 2.18
C PRO A 20 8.79 6.42 3.33
N LEU A 21 7.56 6.09 3.75
CA LEU A 21 6.90 6.76 4.87
C LEU A 21 7.65 6.53 6.19
N ALA A 22 8.06 5.29 6.45
CA ALA A 22 8.78 4.92 7.67
C ALA A 22 10.15 5.62 7.75
N MET A 23 10.92 5.63 6.66
CA MET A 23 12.22 6.30 6.64
C MET A 23 12.08 7.83 6.77
N LEU A 24 11.11 8.45 6.09
CA LEU A 24 10.84 9.88 6.22
C LEU A 24 10.43 10.25 7.64
N GLY A 25 9.51 9.49 8.24
CA GLY A 25 9.07 9.70 9.61
C GLY A 25 10.22 9.57 10.62
N PHE A 26 11.06 8.56 10.46
CA PHE A 26 12.25 8.37 11.30
C PHE A 26 13.19 9.59 11.25
N PHE A 27 13.58 10.03 10.05
CA PHE A 27 14.47 11.17 9.89
C PHE A 27 13.82 12.49 10.31
N LEU A 28 12.52 12.65 10.08
CA LEU A 28 11.76 13.82 10.53
C LEU A 28 11.78 13.93 12.06
N VAL A 29 11.51 12.82 12.76
CA VAL A 29 11.54 12.78 14.23
C VAL A 29 12.96 13.01 14.74
N ALA A 30 13.96 12.34 14.16
CA ALA A 30 15.35 12.58 14.49
C ALA A 30 15.72 14.07 14.32
N PHE A 31 15.35 14.68 13.20
CA PHE A 31 15.57 16.10 12.96
C PHE A 31 14.89 16.96 14.04
N LEU A 32 13.62 16.73 14.39
CA LEU A 32 12.93 17.50 15.42
C LEU A 32 13.56 17.38 16.81
N VAL A 33 14.16 16.22 17.12
CA VAL A 33 14.84 15.99 18.41
C VAL A 33 16.23 16.65 18.44
N TYR A 34 16.97 16.65 17.33
CA TYR A 34 18.35 17.16 17.27
C TYR A 34 18.47 18.62 16.80
N ALA A 35 17.49 19.15 16.07
CA ALA A 35 17.47 20.53 15.56
C ALA A 35 17.48 21.64 16.63
N PRO A 36 16.85 21.48 17.82
CA PRO A 36 16.94 22.49 18.90
C PRO A 36 18.33 22.59 19.56
N GLY A 37 19.28 21.75 19.18
CA GLY A 37 20.64 21.72 19.73
C GLY A 37 21.58 22.81 19.20
N PRO A 38 22.90 22.70 19.44
CA PRO A 38 23.91 23.74 19.12
C PRO A 38 24.08 24.06 17.63
N PHE A 39 23.44 23.30 16.74
CA PHE A 39 23.46 23.50 15.30
C PHE A 39 22.29 24.39 14.88
N ALA A 40 22.26 25.63 15.37
CA ALA A 40 21.26 26.63 14.99
C ALA A 40 21.38 26.93 13.48
N PHE A 41 20.68 26.14 12.66
CA PHE A 41 20.57 26.38 11.23
C PHE A 41 19.78 27.66 10.98
N ASP A 42 20.06 28.30 9.84
CA ASP A 42 19.28 29.45 9.37
C ASP A 42 17.78 29.13 9.45
N SER A 43 17.09 29.84 10.34
CA SER A 43 15.74 29.47 10.78
C SER A 43 14.74 29.47 9.62
N VAL A 44 14.96 30.31 8.60
CA VAL A 44 14.09 30.37 7.42
C VAL A 44 14.30 29.15 6.54
N LEU A 45 15.56 28.81 6.22
CA LEU A 45 15.85 27.67 5.34
C LEU A 45 15.43 26.34 5.96
N SER A 46 15.70 26.14 7.25
CA SER A 46 15.26 24.93 7.95
C SER A 46 13.74 24.82 8.06
N THR A 47 13.04 25.94 8.23
CA THR A 47 11.57 25.95 8.24
C THR A 47 11.01 25.55 6.88
N VAL A 48 11.55 26.09 5.79
CA VAL A 48 11.12 25.75 4.43
C VAL A 48 11.42 24.28 4.12
N GLN A 49 12.62 23.79 4.46
CA GLN A 49 12.97 22.38 4.31
C GLN A 49 12.01 21.48 5.09
N LEU A 50 11.75 21.80 6.37
CA LEU A 50 10.84 21.05 7.22
C LEU A 50 9.42 21.04 6.63
N ALA A 51 8.94 22.18 6.13
CA ALA A 51 7.64 22.27 5.49
C ALA A 51 7.53 21.38 4.25
N ILE A 52 8.54 21.36 3.39
CA ILE A 52 8.56 20.51 2.18
C ILE A 52 8.57 19.03 2.56
N VAL A 53 9.46 18.62 3.47
CA VAL A 53 9.58 17.23 3.92
C VAL A 53 8.29 16.78 4.63
N PHE A 54 7.77 17.60 5.53
CA PHE A 54 6.53 17.32 6.25
C PHE A 54 5.34 17.21 5.30
N THR A 55 5.21 18.13 4.35
CA THR A 55 4.15 18.08 3.34
C THR A 55 4.24 16.80 2.52
N THR A 56 5.44 16.41 2.11
CA THR A 56 5.68 15.17 1.35
C THR A 56 5.28 13.95 2.18
N PHE A 57 5.68 13.91 3.46
CA PHE A 57 5.30 12.85 4.39
C PHE A 57 3.77 12.74 4.54
N VAL A 58 3.07 13.87 4.71
CA VAL A 58 1.60 13.89 4.86
C VAL A 58 0.91 13.43 3.58
N LEU A 59 1.30 13.95 2.41
CA LEU A 59 0.70 13.55 1.13
C LEU A 59 0.86 12.05 0.87
N LEU A 60 2.06 11.52 1.13
CA LEU A 60 2.39 10.12 0.92
C LEU A 60 1.64 9.22 1.92
N ALA A 61 1.51 9.66 3.18
CA ALA A 61 0.68 8.99 4.18
C ALA A 61 -0.79 8.92 3.79
N VAL A 62 -1.33 10.03 3.28
CA VAL A 62 -2.71 10.12 2.81
C VAL A 62 -2.94 9.17 1.64
N LEU A 63 -2.06 9.17 0.65
CA LEU A 63 -2.15 8.26 -0.50
C LEU A 63 -2.06 6.79 -0.07
N THR A 64 -1.10 6.45 0.81
CA THR A 64 -0.94 5.09 1.36
C THR A 64 -2.21 4.64 2.07
N TYR A 65 -2.80 5.51 2.89
CA TYR A 65 -4.02 5.20 3.62
C TYR A 65 -5.22 4.97 2.70
N TYR A 66 -5.41 5.83 1.70
CA TYR A 66 -6.51 5.68 0.75
C TYR A 66 -6.35 4.44 -0.13
N ALA A 67 -5.12 4.11 -0.55
CA ALA A 67 -4.83 2.88 -1.27
C ALA A 67 -5.24 1.67 -0.42
N GLY A 68 -4.77 1.57 0.82
CA GLY A 68 -5.11 0.47 1.73
C GLY A 68 -6.62 0.38 2.01
N LYS A 69 -7.29 1.52 2.19
CA LYS A 69 -8.75 1.56 2.40
C LYS A 69 -9.54 1.12 1.17
N ALA A 70 -9.11 1.51 -0.03
CA ALA A 70 -9.75 1.12 -1.28
C ALA A 70 -9.62 -0.41 -1.50
N ILE A 71 -8.43 -0.96 -1.24
CA ILE A 71 -8.14 -2.40 -1.34
C ILE A 71 -9.03 -3.19 -0.37
N ALA A 72 -9.00 -2.86 0.92
CA ALA A 72 -9.83 -3.54 1.94
C ALA A 72 -11.34 -3.41 1.68
N GLY A 73 -11.77 -2.37 0.97
CA GLY A 73 -13.14 -2.20 0.51
C GLY A 73 -13.50 -3.08 -0.70
N ALA A 74 -12.57 -3.26 -1.63
CA ALA A 74 -12.75 -4.10 -2.81
C ALA A 74 -12.86 -5.59 -2.43
N GLU A 75 -12.01 -6.06 -1.50
CA GLU A 75 -12.04 -7.42 -0.95
C GLU A 75 -13.42 -7.77 -0.35
N LYS A 76 -13.99 -6.87 0.45
CA LYS A 76 -15.31 -7.05 1.07
C LYS A 76 -16.46 -7.13 0.06
N LYS A 77 -16.32 -6.49 -1.11
CA LYS A 77 -17.35 -6.50 -2.16
C LYS A 77 -17.22 -7.69 -3.11
N HIS A 78 -16.00 -8.18 -3.35
CA HIS A 78 -15.74 -9.26 -4.31
C HIS A 78 -15.78 -10.66 -3.67
N GLY A 79 -15.70 -10.76 -2.34
CA GLY A 79 -15.90 -12.02 -1.59
C GLY A 79 -17.31 -12.64 -1.67
N ILE A 80 -18.24 -12.08 -2.45
CA ILE A 80 -19.59 -12.65 -2.69
C ILE A 80 -19.80 -13.14 -4.14
N HIS A 81 -18.88 -12.88 -5.08
CA HIS A 81 -19.09 -13.21 -6.50
C HIS A 81 -18.04 -14.14 -7.14
N ALA A 82 -17.07 -14.64 -6.38
CA ALA A 82 -16.11 -15.62 -6.91
C ALA A 82 -16.63 -17.08 -6.91
N GLU A 83 -17.77 -17.35 -6.27
CA GLU A 83 -18.41 -18.68 -6.20
C GLU A 83 -19.70 -18.77 -7.05
N THR A 84 -19.68 -18.34 -8.30
CA THR A 84 -20.72 -18.75 -9.27
C THR A 84 -20.21 -19.01 -10.69
N ALA A 85 -18.89 -19.03 -10.91
CA ALA A 85 -18.32 -19.56 -12.15
C ALA A 85 -17.88 -21.02 -11.99
N THR A 86 -18.66 -21.84 -11.27
CA THR A 86 -18.59 -23.30 -11.41
C THR A 86 -19.26 -23.67 -12.73
N VAL A 87 -18.51 -23.59 -13.82
CA VAL A 87 -18.79 -24.44 -14.99
C VAL A 87 -18.33 -25.85 -14.58
N GLN A 88 -19.28 -26.66 -14.13
CA GLN A 88 -19.16 -28.10 -13.94
C GLN A 88 -19.76 -28.80 -15.18
N PRO A 89 -19.41 -30.07 -15.45
CA PRO A 89 -18.64 -30.46 -16.63
C PRO A 89 -19.50 -31.22 -17.63
N ASP A 90 -19.30 -30.96 -18.93
CA ASP A 90 -19.78 -31.88 -19.97
C ASP A 90 -18.69 -32.94 -20.21
N GLU A 91 -18.58 -33.89 -19.28
CA GLU A 91 -18.01 -35.22 -19.55
C GLU A 91 -19.17 -36.22 -19.56
N ASP A 92 -19.75 -36.43 -20.74
CA ASP A 92 -20.32 -37.73 -21.12
C ASP A 92 -19.65 -38.15 -22.43
N ASP A 93 -18.61 -38.96 -22.24
CA ASP A 93 -18.01 -39.88 -23.20
C ASP A 93 -19.03 -40.97 -23.59
N ASP A 94 -19.23 -41.21 -24.89
CA ASP A 94 -19.28 -42.60 -25.34
C ASP A 94 -18.81 -42.72 -26.80
N SER A 95 -17.55 -43.12 -26.94
CA SER A 95 -17.02 -43.74 -28.13
C SER A 95 -17.52 -45.18 -28.29
N GLY A 96 -18.41 -45.41 -29.26
CA GLY A 96 -18.39 -46.60 -30.13
C GLY A 96 -19.36 -47.75 -29.81
N THR A 97 -20.13 -48.19 -30.81
CA THR A 97 -20.15 -49.58 -31.32
C THR A 97 -21.21 -49.76 -32.42
N ALA A 98 -20.80 -50.47 -33.48
CA ALA A 98 -21.58 -51.15 -34.54
C ALA A 98 -22.32 -50.31 -35.61
#